data_AF-A0A349X7F2-F1
#
_entry.id   AF-A0A349X7F2-F1
#
_cell.length_a   1.000
_cell.length_b   1.000
_cell.length_c   1.000
_cell.angle_alpha   90.00
_cell.angle_beta   90.00
_cell.angle_gamma   90.00
#
_symmetry.space_group_name_H-M   'P 1'
#
loop_
_entity.id
_entity.type
_entity.pdbx_description
1 polymer ?
#
loop_
_entity_poly.entity_id
_entity_poly.type
_entity_poly.pdbx_seq_one_letter_code
_entity_poly.pdbx_strand_id
1 'polypeptide(L)'
;MSKIIKQVLLTICASYALLTNAAPGNETGQEEIINVGLVLYTKSQTPGTLNASWIYSTQYRGPGIAIGGPAEGYSGVYQVRYFREDGSHPEEYELHIEKVGSIYQVDWLLDGQRLITGVGMETAEGLAVGWRQVAD
;
A
#
# COMPACT_ATOMS: atom_id res chain seq x y z
N MET A 1 49.36 47.41 -13.45
CA MET A 1 49.33 48.84 -13.83
C MET A 1 48.36 48.98 -15.01
N SER A 2 47.16 49.56 -14.81
CA SER A 2 46.80 50.96 -15.19
C SER A 2 46.47 51.08 -16.69
N LYS A 3 45.35 51.62 -17.22
CA LYS A 3 44.20 52.39 -16.71
C LYS A 3 43.08 52.41 -17.80
N ILE A 4 41.83 52.30 -17.35
CA ILE A 4 40.56 52.94 -17.75
C ILE A 4 40.64 54.05 -18.83
N ILE A 5 39.71 54.05 -19.82
CA ILE A 5 39.00 55.24 -20.34
C ILE A 5 37.55 54.87 -20.70
N LYS A 6 36.63 55.75 -20.28
CA LYS A 6 35.17 55.72 -20.38
C LYS A 6 34.69 56.07 -21.80
N GLN A 7 33.59 55.47 -22.24
CA GLN A 7 32.59 56.24 -22.99
C GLN A 7 31.18 55.70 -22.77
N VAL A 8 30.33 56.63 -22.32
CA VAL A 8 28.91 56.50 -22.03
C VAL A 8 28.17 56.56 -23.36
N LEU A 9 27.29 55.60 -23.63
CA LEU A 9 26.14 55.84 -24.49
C LEU A 9 24.89 55.26 -23.84
N LEU A 10 24.01 56.19 -23.48
CA LEU A 10 22.70 55.98 -22.90
C LEU A 10 21.74 55.68 -24.06
N THR A 11 21.15 54.48 -24.08
CA THR A 11 19.93 54.23 -24.88
C THR A 11 18.94 53.47 -24.01
N ILE A 12 17.89 54.18 -23.61
CA ILE A 12 16.72 53.69 -22.90
C ILE A 12 15.66 53.26 -23.93
N CYS A 13 14.81 52.30 -23.54
CA CYS A 13 13.58 51.80 -24.19
C CYS A 13 13.71 50.59 -25.12
N ALA A 14 13.63 49.40 -24.53
CA ALA A 14 12.62 48.42 -24.93
C ALA A 14 12.42 47.43 -23.77
N SER A 15 11.32 47.59 -23.06
CA SER A 15 10.80 46.62 -22.09
C SER A 15 10.50 45.30 -22.80
N TYR A 16 11.47 44.39 -22.82
CA TYR A 16 11.17 42.97 -22.94
C TYR A 16 10.93 42.47 -21.52
N ALA A 17 9.65 42.32 -21.17
CA ALA A 17 9.27 41.33 -20.17
C ALA A 17 9.78 39.99 -20.72
N LEU A 18 10.94 39.55 -20.25
CA LEU A 18 11.33 38.17 -20.38
C LEU A 18 10.28 37.39 -19.59
N LEU A 19 9.40 36.74 -20.35
CA LEU A 19 8.57 35.64 -19.90
C LEU A 19 9.44 34.81 -18.96
N THR A 20 9.02 34.75 -17.69
CA THR A 20 9.50 33.72 -16.81
C THR A 20 9.21 32.43 -17.55
N ASN A 21 10.24 31.72 -18.02
CA ASN A 21 10.11 30.29 -18.18
C ASN A 21 9.84 29.80 -16.76
N ALA A 22 8.55 29.71 -16.41
CA ALA A 22 8.13 28.78 -15.38
C ALA A 22 8.76 27.47 -15.81
N ALA A 23 9.74 27.01 -15.03
CA ALA A 23 10.26 25.68 -15.18
C ALA A 23 9.03 24.75 -15.33
N PRO A 24 8.99 23.84 -16.31
CA PRO A 24 7.95 22.83 -16.32
C PRO A 24 7.95 22.23 -14.91
N GLY A 25 6.75 22.12 -14.34
CA GLY A 25 6.54 21.60 -13.01
C GLY A 25 7.35 20.33 -12.81
N ASN A 26 7.72 20.07 -11.57
CA ASN A 26 8.25 18.79 -11.15
C ASN A 26 7.25 17.66 -11.46
N GLU A 27 7.24 17.17 -12.69
CA GLU A 27 6.52 15.96 -13.11
C GLU A 27 7.30 14.72 -12.67
N THR A 28 7.52 14.59 -11.36
CA THR A 28 7.67 13.25 -10.77
C THR A 28 6.26 12.82 -10.39
N GLY A 29 5.52 12.28 -11.36
CA GLY A 29 4.24 11.62 -11.13
C GLY A 29 4.43 10.31 -10.35
N GLN A 30 4.93 10.41 -9.12
CA GLN A 30 4.83 9.33 -8.16
C GLN A 30 3.44 9.44 -7.55
N GLU A 31 2.50 8.63 -8.05
CA GLU A 31 1.19 8.48 -7.41
C GLU A 31 1.40 8.12 -5.94
N GLU A 32 0.85 8.94 -5.04
CA GLU A 32 0.89 8.68 -3.62
C GLU A 32 0.21 7.33 -3.33
N ILE A 33 0.96 6.40 -2.73
CA ILE A 33 0.43 5.09 -2.37
C ILE A 33 -0.53 5.30 -1.19
N ILE A 34 -1.83 5.24 -1.47
CA ILE A 34 -2.85 5.26 -0.42
C ILE A 34 -2.61 4.04 0.50
N ASN A 35 -2.40 4.30 1.79
CA ASN A 35 -2.16 3.27 2.81
C ASN A 35 -3.45 2.54 3.23
N VAL A 36 -4.10 1.89 2.26
CA VAL A 36 -5.27 1.03 2.48
C VAL A 36 -5.24 -0.12 1.50
N GLY A 37 -5.85 -1.23 1.86
CA GLY A 37 -6.02 -2.38 1.00
C GLY A 37 -7.27 -3.19 1.34
N LEU A 38 -7.49 -4.22 0.52
CA LEU A 38 -8.56 -5.19 0.68
C LEU A 38 -7.98 -6.59 0.53
N VAL A 39 -8.45 -7.54 1.32
CA VAL A 39 -8.22 -8.97 1.08
C VAL A 39 -9.53 -9.73 1.21
N LEU A 40 -9.76 -10.67 0.30
CA LEU A 40 -10.83 -11.66 0.41
C LEU A 40 -10.23 -13.00 0.79
N TYR A 41 -10.68 -13.58 1.90
CA TYR A 41 -10.33 -14.93 2.30
C TYR A 41 -11.45 -15.91 2.01
N THR A 42 -11.15 -16.97 1.26
CA THR A 42 -12.06 -18.09 1.03
C THR A 42 -11.54 -19.35 1.70
N LYS A 43 -12.44 -20.20 2.22
CA LYS A 43 -12.03 -21.51 2.74
C LYS A 43 -11.47 -22.34 1.58
N SER A 44 -10.37 -23.04 1.83
CA SER A 44 -9.87 -24.01 0.87
C SER A 44 -10.53 -25.39 1.06
N GLN A 45 -10.16 -26.37 0.25
CA GLN A 45 -10.59 -27.77 0.44
C GLN A 45 -9.90 -28.46 1.63
N THR A 46 -8.80 -27.89 2.12
CA THR A 46 -8.06 -28.40 3.29
C THR A 46 -8.52 -27.67 4.54
N PRO A 47 -9.01 -28.37 5.58
CA PRO A 47 -9.36 -27.74 6.85
C PRO A 47 -8.18 -26.98 7.45
N GLY A 48 -8.45 -25.83 8.09
CA GLY A 48 -7.40 -25.00 8.69
C GLY A 48 -6.62 -24.14 7.69
N THR A 49 -7.05 -24.07 6.42
CA THR A 49 -6.39 -23.23 5.42
C THR A 49 -7.37 -22.34 4.65
N LEU A 50 -6.89 -21.15 4.28
CA LEU A 50 -7.62 -20.14 3.53
C LEU A 50 -6.84 -19.77 2.27
N ASN A 51 -7.55 -19.53 1.17
CA ASN A 51 -7.00 -18.81 0.02
C ASN A 51 -7.23 -17.32 0.23
N ALA A 52 -6.30 -16.49 -0.22
CA ALA A 52 -6.41 -15.04 -0.17
C ALA A 52 -6.29 -14.44 -1.59
N SER A 53 -7.05 -13.38 -1.84
CA SER A 53 -6.86 -12.47 -2.97
C SER A 53 -6.79 -11.05 -2.42
N TRP A 54 -5.66 -10.38 -2.61
CA TRP A 54 -5.38 -9.10 -1.96
C TRP A 54 -5.07 -8.00 -2.96
N ILE A 55 -5.35 -6.76 -2.55
CA ILE A 55 -5.03 -5.53 -3.24
C ILE A 55 -4.51 -4.54 -2.20
N TYR A 56 -3.44 -3.80 -2.52
CA TYR A 56 -2.91 -2.68 -1.75
C TYR A 56 -2.85 -1.44 -2.63
N SER A 57 -3.47 -0.36 -2.16
CA SER A 57 -3.70 0.85 -2.95
C SER A 57 -4.39 0.48 -4.28
N THR A 58 -4.02 1.13 -5.38
CA THR A 58 -4.40 0.76 -6.75
C THR A 58 -3.31 -0.03 -7.48
N GLN A 59 -2.12 -0.12 -6.88
CA GLN A 59 -0.88 -0.49 -7.57
C GLN A 59 -0.54 -1.98 -7.43
N TYR A 60 -0.83 -2.58 -6.29
CA TYR A 60 -0.35 -3.91 -5.97
C TYR A 60 -1.49 -4.87 -5.69
N ARG A 61 -1.32 -6.11 -6.14
CA ARG A 61 -2.29 -7.17 -5.94
C ARG A 61 -1.62 -8.53 -6.04
N GLY A 62 -2.32 -9.55 -5.59
CA GLY A 62 -1.93 -10.93 -5.87
C GLY A 62 -2.67 -11.96 -5.03
N PRO A 63 -2.26 -13.23 -5.14
CA PRO A 63 -2.81 -14.30 -4.34
C PRO A 63 -2.10 -14.41 -2.98
N GLY A 64 -2.68 -15.20 -2.07
CA GLY A 64 -2.04 -15.63 -0.84
C GLY A 64 -2.65 -16.92 -0.30
N ILE A 65 -1.98 -17.50 0.68
CA ILE A 65 -2.39 -18.76 1.33
C ILE A 65 -2.15 -18.59 2.84
N ALA A 66 -3.17 -18.86 3.64
CA ALA A 66 -3.07 -18.93 5.09
C ALA A 66 -3.23 -20.38 5.57
N ILE A 67 -2.38 -20.84 6.49
CA ILE A 67 -2.38 -22.22 6.99
C ILE A 67 -2.31 -22.27 8.52
N GLY A 68 -2.75 -23.38 9.11
CA GLY A 68 -2.60 -23.66 10.54
C GLY A 68 -3.72 -23.11 11.44
N GLY A 69 -4.77 -22.54 10.84
CA GLY A 69 -5.93 -22.06 11.60
C GLY A 69 -6.94 -23.16 11.95
N PRO A 70 -8.12 -22.79 12.46
CA PRO A 70 -9.16 -23.73 12.86
C PRO A 70 -9.72 -24.53 11.68
N ALA A 71 -10.19 -25.75 11.97
CA ALA A 71 -10.87 -26.58 10.97
C ALA A 71 -12.14 -25.91 10.40
N GLU A 72 -12.82 -25.10 11.21
CA GLU A 72 -14.06 -24.42 10.85
C GLU A 72 -14.04 -22.93 11.21
N GLY A 73 -14.83 -22.16 10.45
CA GLY A 73 -14.89 -20.70 10.58
C GLY A 73 -13.62 -20.00 10.11
N TYR A 74 -13.49 -18.72 10.49
CA TYR A 74 -12.34 -17.88 10.16
C TYR A 74 -11.53 -17.45 11.38
N SER A 75 -12.08 -17.52 12.59
CA SER A 75 -11.41 -16.99 13.78
C SER A 75 -10.32 -17.90 14.29
N GLY A 76 -9.08 -17.43 14.25
CA GLY A 76 -7.91 -18.15 14.73
C GLY A 76 -6.61 -17.48 14.30
N VAL A 77 -5.51 -18.17 14.56
CA VAL A 77 -4.17 -17.74 14.18
C VAL A 77 -3.71 -18.59 13.00
N TYR A 78 -3.14 -17.94 11.99
CA TYR A 78 -2.65 -18.57 10.78
C TYR A 78 -1.23 -18.08 10.48
N GLN A 79 -0.43 -18.91 9.82
CA GLN A 79 0.73 -18.42 9.07
C GLN A 79 0.26 -18.10 7.65
N VAL A 80 0.41 -16.85 7.22
CA VAL A 80 -0.02 -16.40 5.90
C VAL A 80 1.17 -15.98 5.05
N ARG A 81 1.12 -16.35 3.77
CA ARG A 81 2.05 -15.93 2.73
C ARG A 81 1.29 -15.25 1.60
N TYR A 82 1.70 -14.04 1.23
CA TYR A 82 1.17 -13.29 0.10
C TYR A 82 2.19 -13.22 -1.02
N PHE A 83 1.73 -13.34 -2.26
CA PHE A 83 2.56 -13.23 -3.45
C PHE A 83 2.11 -12.03 -4.26
N ARG A 84 3.03 -11.44 -5.02
CA ARG A 84 2.68 -10.51 -6.10
C ARG A 84 2.01 -11.26 -7.24
N GLU A 85 1.33 -10.55 -8.13
CA GLU A 85 0.63 -11.13 -9.28
C GLU A 85 1.53 -11.98 -10.19
N ASP A 86 2.82 -11.64 -10.29
CA ASP A 86 3.84 -12.41 -11.02
C ASP A 86 4.39 -13.63 -10.24
N GLY A 87 3.88 -13.87 -9.02
CA GLY A 87 4.33 -14.92 -8.12
C GLY A 87 5.62 -14.60 -7.35
N SER A 88 6.21 -13.42 -7.54
CA SER A 88 7.47 -13.04 -6.92
C SER A 88 7.28 -12.49 -5.49
N HIS A 89 8.40 -12.49 -4.73
CA HIS A 89 8.59 -11.83 -3.44
C HIS A 89 7.48 -12.10 -2.40
N PRO A 90 7.44 -13.31 -1.82
CA PRO A 90 6.45 -13.61 -0.80
C PRO A 90 6.68 -12.76 0.46
N GLU A 91 5.61 -12.13 0.94
CA GLU A 91 5.55 -11.51 2.27
C GLU A 91 4.86 -12.49 3.22
N GLU A 92 5.43 -12.69 4.42
CA GLU A 92 4.93 -13.64 5.41
C GLU A 92 4.57 -12.94 6.72
N TYR A 93 3.45 -13.36 7.31
CA TYR A 93 2.96 -12.81 8.57
C TYR A 93 2.31 -13.90 9.42
N GLU A 94 2.28 -13.67 10.73
CA GLU A 94 1.31 -14.31 11.62
C GLU A 94 -0.01 -13.52 11.53
N LEU A 95 -1.06 -14.16 11.03
CA LEU A 95 -2.37 -13.59 10.79
C LEU A 95 -3.31 -13.96 11.93
N HIS A 96 -3.83 -12.97 12.63
CA HIS A 96 -4.79 -13.12 13.71
C HIS A 96 -6.15 -12.65 13.24
N ILE A 97 -7.14 -13.55 13.24
CA ILE A 97 -8.53 -13.22 12.93
C ILE A 97 -9.37 -13.45 14.17
N GLU A 98 -10.01 -12.42 14.69
CA GLU A 98 -10.89 -12.48 15.85
C GLU A 98 -12.30 -12.02 15.47
N LYS A 99 -13.33 -12.77 15.87
CA LYS A 99 -14.73 -12.36 15.68
C LYS A 99 -15.17 -11.51 16.87
N VAL A 100 -15.51 -10.25 16.60
CA VAL A 100 -15.99 -9.29 17.60
C VAL A 100 -17.42 -8.90 17.25
N GLY A 101 -18.38 -9.57 17.86
CA GLY A 101 -19.80 -9.42 17.53
C GLY A 101 -20.09 -9.88 16.09
N SER A 102 -20.55 -8.97 15.24
CA SER A 102 -20.89 -9.26 13.84
C SER A 102 -19.75 -8.96 12.85
N ILE A 103 -18.61 -8.45 13.32
CA ILE A 103 -17.45 -8.13 12.49
C ILE A 103 -16.26 -9.01 12.88
N TYR A 104 -15.22 -8.95 12.06
CA TYR A 104 -13.92 -9.53 12.36
C TYR A 104 -12.90 -8.41 12.54
N GLN A 105 -12.11 -8.49 13.60
CA GLN A 105 -10.86 -7.75 13.70
C GLN A 105 -9.74 -8.64 13.15
N VAL A 106 -8.86 -8.07 12.34
CA VAL A 106 -7.80 -8.82 11.69
C VAL A 106 -6.48 -8.06 11.83
N ASP A 107 -5.47 -8.74 12.34
CA ASP A 107 -4.15 -8.18 12.56
C ASP A 107 -3.10 -9.07 11.87
N TRP A 108 -2.10 -8.45 11.23
CA TRP A 108 -0.93 -9.14 10.69
C TRP A 108 0.30 -8.73 11.46
N LEU A 109 1.01 -9.73 11.95
CA LEU A 109 2.17 -9.56 12.81
C LEU A 109 3.41 -10.11 12.12
N LEU A 110 4.53 -9.44 12.35
CA LEU A 110 5.86 -9.93 12.03
C LEU A 110 6.68 -9.88 13.33
N ASP A 111 7.25 -11.03 13.72
CA ASP A 111 7.99 -11.18 14.98
C ASP A 111 7.23 -10.67 16.22
N GLY A 112 5.91 -10.89 16.24
CA GLY A 112 5.01 -10.45 17.33
C GLY A 112 4.64 -8.96 17.30
N GLN A 113 5.21 -8.18 16.37
CA GLN A 113 4.84 -6.77 16.17
C GLN A 113 3.72 -6.66 15.14
N ARG A 114 2.63 -5.97 15.51
CA ARG A 114 1.53 -5.67 14.59
C ARG A 114 1.96 -4.63 13.57
N LEU A 115 1.98 -5.02 12.29
CA LEU A 115 2.34 -4.13 11.18
C LEU A 115 1.12 -3.68 10.38
N ILE A 116 0.08 -4.51 10.32
CA ILE A 116 -1.13 -4.27 9.55
C ILE A 116 -2.33 -4.57 10.44
N THR A 117 -3.38 -3.77 10.31
CA THR A 117 -4.65 -3.97 11.02
C THR A 117 -5.82 -3.72 10.09
N GLY A 118 -6.93 -4.41 10.32
CA GLY A 118 -8.11 -4.37 9.47
C GLY A 118 -9.37 -4.82 10.15
N VAL A 119 -10.48 -4.57 9.46
CA VAL A 119 -11.82 -4.99 9.85
C VAL A 119 -12.48 -5.73 8.70
N GLY A 120 -13.20 -6.79 9.02
CA GLY A 120 -13.81 -7.65 8.03
C GLY A 120 -15.24 -8.04 8.33
N MET A 121 -15.90 -8.51 7.28
CA MET A 121 -17.25 -9.08 7.32
C MET A 121 -17.32 -10.32 6.43
N GLU A 122 -18.11 -11.29 6.85
CA GLU A 122 -18.48 -12.42 6.00
C GLU A 122 -19.40 -11.94 4.86
N THR A 123 -19.08 -12.33 3.65
CA THR A 123 -19.89 -12.19 2.43
C THR A 123 -20.33 -13.59 1.98
N ALA A 124 -21.05 -13.69 0.86
CA ALA A 124 -21.40 -14.98 0.28
C ALA A 124 -20.18 -15.78 -0.21
N GLU A 125 -19.10 -15.08 -0.56
CA GLU A 125 -17.88 -15.62 -1.15
C GLU A 125 -16.81 -15.94 -0.09
N GLY A 126 -16.78 -15.19 1.01
CA GLY A 126 -15.85 -15.43 2.10
C GLY A 126 -15.71 -14.26 3.07
N LEU A 127 -14.58 -14.17 3.76
CA LEU A 127 -14.31 -13.06 4.68
C LEU A 127 -13.59 -11.93 3.93
N ALA A 128 -14.29 -10.83 3.66
CA ALA A 128 -13.70 -9.63 3.08
C ALA A 128 -13.18 -8.72 4.19
N VAL A 129 -11.92 -8.28 4.08
CA VAL A 129 -11.22 -7.48 5.11
C VAL A 129 -10.60 -6.25 4.47
N GLY A 130 -11.06 -5.07 4.87
CA GLY A 130 -10.38 -3.81 4.59
C GLY A 130 -9.27 -3.59 5.62
N TRP A 131 -8.10 -3.16 5.17
CA TRP A 131 -6.92 -3.05 6.03
C TRP A 131 -6.08 -1.81 5.73
N ARG A 132 -5.21 -1.45 6.67
CA ARG A 132 -4.16 -0.43 6.50
C ARG A 132 -2.87 -0.89 7.18
N GLN A 133 -1.72 -0.41 6.71
CA GLN A 133 -0.51 -0.49 7.51
C GLN A 133 -0.66 0.43 8.72
N VAL A 134 -0.16 -0.01 9.88
CA VAL A 134 -0.29 0.75 11.12
C VAL A 134 0.51 2.04 11.03
N ALA A 135 1.73 1.97 10.47
CA ALA A 135 2.76 3.02 10.44
C ALA A 135 3.06 3.63 11.83
N ASP A 136 4.32 3.96 12.09
CA ASP A 136 4.68 4.79 13.25
C ASP A 136 4.29 6.25 13.03
#